data_AF-A0A2G6JIA4-F1
#
_entry.id   AF-A0A2G6JIA4-F1
#
_cell.length_a   1.000
_cell.length_b   1.000
_cell.length_c   1.000
_cell.angle_alpha   90.00
_cell.angle_beta   90.00
_cell.angle_gamma   90.00
#
_symmetry.space_group_name_H-M   'P 1'
#
loop_
_entity.id
_entity.type
_entity.pdbx_description
1 polymer ?
#
loop_
_entity_poly.entity_id
_entity_poly.type
_entity_poly.pdbx_seq_one_letter_code
_entity_poly.pdbx_strand_id
1 'polypeptide(L)' 'MTEKNLKIQLKQLLRSGYSEVEVHSLAMAPKHTVDQIIAEFYADQRIADHTIQVQHNQANFAMRLGG' A
#
# COMPACT_ATOMS: atom_id res chain seq x y z
N MET A 1 19.85 10.67 -3.74
CA MET A 1 18.61 10.03 -3.27
C MET A 1 18.00 9.32 -4.47
N THR A 2 17.89 7.98 -4.45
CA THR A 2 17.34 7.21 -5.57
C THR A 2 15.81 7.18 -5.51
N GLU A 3 15.16 7.07 -6.66
CA GLU A 3 13.69 7.05 -6.82
C GLU A 3 13.03 5.98 -5.93
N LYS A 4 13.68 4.82 -5.76
CA LYS A 4 13.27 3.75 -4.83
C LYS A 4 13.20 4.21 -3.38
N ASN A 5 14.18 4.98 -2.91
CA ASN A 5 14.21 5.45 -1.51
C ASN A 5 13.12 6.50 -1.27
N LEU A 6 12.87 7.38 -2.26
CA LEU A 6 11.76 8.33 -2.20
C LEU A 6 10.42 7.58 -2.09
N LYS A 7 10.20 6.56 -2.94
CA LYS A 7 8.99 5.73 -2.90
C LYS A 7 8.79 5.05 -1.55
N ILE A 8 9.84 4.50 -0.95
CA ILE A 8 9.76 3.88 0.39
C ILE A 8 9.37 4.92 1.44
N GLN A 9 10.00 6.10 1.43
CA GLN A 9 9.71 7.16 2.39
C GLN A 9 8.27 7.68 2.27
N LEU A 10 7.79 7.93 1.04
CA LEU A 10 6.43 8.40 0.80
C LEU A 10 5.39 7.37 1.21
N LYS A 11 5.61 6.08 0.90
CA LYS A 11 4.75 4.99 1.39
C LYS A 11 4.76 4.89 2.91
N GLN A 12 5.89 5.14 3.58
CA GLN A 12 5.96 5.16 5.04
C GLN A 12 5.20 6.34 5.64
N LEU A 13 5.24 7.52 5.04
CA LEU A 13 4.43 8.66 5.48
C LEU A 13 2.93 8.37 5.39
N LEU A 14 2.47 7.81 4.27
CA LEU A 14 1.07 7.40 4.12
C LEU A 14 0.65 6.36 5.17
N ARG A 15 1.52 5.38 5.47
CA ARG A 15 1.26 4.39 6.54
C ARG A 15 1.19 5.00 7.93
N SER A 16 1.95 6.06 8.19
CA SER A 16 1.95 6.77 9.47
C SER A 16 0.72 7.66 9.67
N GLY A 17 -0.16 7.78 8.67
CA GLY A 17 -1.39 8.55 8.74
C GLY A 17 -1.30 9.97 8.20
N TYR A 18 -0.22 10.33 7.51
CA TYR A 18 -0.13 11.61 6.82
C TYR A 18 -1.10 11.65 5.64
N SER A 19 -1.75 12.80 5.45
CA SER A 19 -2.62 13.05 4.30
C SER A 19 -1.83 13.19 3.00
N GLU A 20 -2.48 12.93 1.86
CA GLU A 20 -1.87 13.10 0.54
C GLU A 20 -1.27 14.50 0.35
N VAL A 21 -1.91 15.53 0.91
CA VAL A 21 -1.47 16.95 0.86
C VAL A 21 -0.17 17.16 1.66
N GLU A 22 -0.07 16.55 2.83
CA GLU A 22 1.15 16.60 3.65
C GLU A 22 2.28 15.84 2.99
N VAL A 23 2.00 14.65 2.45
CA VAL A 23 2.97 13.86 1.69
C VAL A 23 3.46 14.63 0.47
N HIS A 24 2.58 15.35 -0.23
CA HIS A 24 2.93 16.27 -1.31
C HIS A 24 3.86 17.39 -0.88
N SER A 25 3.55 18.00 0.26
CA SER A 25 4.32 19.13 0.80
C SER A 25 5.68 18.70 1.33
N LEU A 26 5.79 17.46 1.83
CA LEU A 26 7.02 16.86 2.33
C LEU A 26 7.86 16.24 1.21
N ALA A 27 7.23 15.81 0.13
CA ALA A 27 7.90 15.32 -1.05
C ALA A 27 8.55 16.48 -1.80
N MET A 28 9.87 16.57 -1.74
CA MET A 28 10.63 17.42 -2.68
C MET A 28 10.70 16.77 -4.08
N ALA A 29 9.55 16.38 -4.63
CA ALA A 29 9.43 15.61 -5.86
C ALA A 29 8.29 16.13 -6.75
N PRO A 30 8.30 15.84 -8.07
CA PRO A 30 7.23 16.25 -8.98
C PRO A 30 5.88 15.68 -8.54
N LYS A 31 4.82 16.49 -8.70
CA LYS A 31 3.45 16.13 -8.35
C LYS A 31 3.03 14.77 -8.90
N HIS A 32 3.28 14.53 -10.19
CA HIS A 32 2.90 13.27 -10.83
C HIS A 32 3.57 12.06 -10.15
N THR A 33 4.82 12.21 -9.68
CA THR A 33 5.58 11.11 -9.09
C THR A 33 4.97 10.73 -7.76
N VAL A 34 4.61 11.74 -6.96
CA VAL A 34 3.95 11.56 -5.67
C VAL A 34 2.57 10.94 -5.86
N ASP A 35 1.77 11.45 -6.79
CA ASP A 35 0.42 10.94 -7.10
C ASP A 35 0.48 9.48 -7.57
N GLN A 36 1.46 9.10 -8.41
CA GLN A 36 1.66 7.71 -8.81
C GLN A 36 2.01 6.81 -7.62
N ILE A 37 2.87 7.26 -6.72
CA ILE A 37 3.27 6.49 -5.53
C ILE A 37 2.11 6.32 -4.56
N ILE A 38 1.27 7.35 -4.39
CA ILE A 38 0.04 7.30 -3.60
C ILE A 38 -0.94 6.29 -4.21
N ALA A 39 -1.17 6.36 -5.52
CA ALA A 39 -2.06 5.44 -6.23
C ALA A 39 -1.59 3.98 -6.09
N GLU A 40 -0.30 3.73 -6.27
CA GLU A 40 0.29 2.40 -6.04
C GLU A 40 0.14 1.94 -4.59
N PHE A 41 0.29 2.83 -3.60
CA PHE A 41 0.14 2.49 -2.20
C PHE A 41 -1.28 1.98 -1.89
N TYR A 42 -2.32 2.68 -2.38
CA TYR A 42 -3.71 2.23 -2.19
C TYR A 42 -4.03 0.97 -2.98
N ALA A 43 -3.46 0.80 -4.17
CA ALA A 43 -3.59 -0.45 -4.93
C ALA A 43 -2.97 -1.64 -4.17
N ASP A 44 -1.76 -1.46 -3.61
CA ASP A 44 -1.08 -2.46 -2.79
C ASP A 44 -1.90 -2.83 -1.55
N GLN A 45 -2.52 -1.86 -0.86
CA GLN A 45 -3.38 -2.13 0.28
C GLN A 45 -4.59 -2.98 -0.10
N ARG A 46 -5.29 -2.62 -1.19
CA ARG A 46 -6.45 -3.38 -1.66
C ARG A 46 -6.09 -4.83 -2.02
N ILE A 47 -4.93 -5.03 -2.66
CA ILE A 47 -4.43 -6.36 -3.00
C ILE A 47 -4.11 -7.14 -1.73
N ALA A 48 -3.46 -6.52 -0.74
CA ALA A 48 -3.14 -7.15 0.54
C ALA A 48 -4.41 -7.58 1.29
N ASP A 49 -5.40 -6.69 1.41
CA ASP A 49 -6.69 -6.99 2.05
C ASP A 49 -7.42 -8.14 1.33
N HIS A 50 -7.46 -8.10 0.00
CA HIS A 50 -8.08 -9.16 -0.79
C HIS A 50 -7.34 -10.50 -0.64
N THR A 51 -6.01 -10.47 -0.59
CA THR A 51 -5.19 -11.67 -0.39
C THR A 51 -5.45 -12.30 0.97
N ILE A 52 -5.56 -11.49 2.03
CA ILE A 52 -5.90 -11.97 3.38
C ILE A 52 -7.28 -12.65 3.37
N GLN A 53 -8.29 -12.03 2.75
CA GLN A 53 -9.63 -12.62 2.65
C GLN A 53 -9.62 -13.96 1.89
N VAL A 54 -8.91 -14.03 0.77
CA VAL A 54 -8.81 -15.25 -0.04
C VAL A 54 -8.09 -16.37 0.73
N GLN A 55 -6.99 -16.06 1.42
CA GLN A 55 -6.29 -17.04 2.25
C GLN A 55 -7.15 -17.54 3.41
N HIS A 56 -7.89 -16.65 4.07
CA HIS A 56 -8.80 -17.02 5.14
C HIS A 56 -9.91 -17.96 4.65
N ASN A 57 -10.46 -17.69 3.46
CA ASN A 57 -11.47 -18.56 2.84
C ASN A 57 -10.90 -19.92 2.42
N GLN A 58 -9.68 -19.97 1.89
CA GLN A 58 -9.01 -21.23 1.56
C GLN A 58 -8.71 -22.08 2.80
N ALA A 59 -8.24 -21.46 3.88
CA ALA A 59 -8.01 -22.14 5.15
C ALA A 59 -9.32 -22.70 5.74
N ASN A 60 -10.39 -21.90 5.75
CA ASN A 60 -11.71 -22.33 6.20
C ASN A 60 -12.28 -23.47 5.35
N PHE A 61 -12.06 -23.46 4.04
CA PHE A 61 -12.50 -24.52 3.13
C PHE A 61 -11.72 -25.81 3.35
N ALA A 62 -10.39 -25.74 3.48
CA ALA A 62 -9.54 -26.91 3.76
C ALA A 62 -9.88 -27.56 5.11
N MET A 63 -10.19 -26.77 6.14
CA MET A 63 -10.64 -27.28 7.44
C MET A 63 -12.00 -27.99 7.39
N ARG A 64 -12.89 -27.59 6.47
CA ARG A 64 -14.23 -28.18 6.30
C ARG A 64 -14.27 -29.45 5.46
N LEU A 65 -13.25 -29.67 4.60
CA LEU A 65 -13.18 -30.85 3.73
C LEU A 65 -12.21 -31.94 4.22
N GLY A 66 -11.41 -31.65 5.25
CA GLY A 66 -10.50 -32.61 5.87
C GLY A 66 -11.04 -33.31 7.13
N GLY A 67 -12.33 -33.15 7.44
CA GLY A 67 -13.00 -33.73 8.61
C GLY A 67 -13.91 -34.91 8.26
#